data_AF-A0A7S4B262-F1
#
_entry.id   AF-A0A7S4B262-F1
#
_cell.length_a   1.000
_cell.length_b   1.000
_cell.length_c   1.000
_cell.angle_alpha   90.00
_cell.angle_beta   90.00
_cell.angle_gamma   90.00
#
_symmetry.space_group_name_H-M   'P 1'
#
loop_
_entity.id
_entity.type
_entity.pdbx_description
1 polymer ?
#
loop_
_entity_poly.entity_id
_entity_poly.type
_entity_poly.pdbx_seq_one_letter_code
_entity_poly.pdbx_strand_id
1 'polypeptide(L)'
;GSAVVSASANQRCLVKNAVQSLSWRTDVFELDAATDGHVCFILAEELLEHHGLIERFGIDLVVLRRFLSSLEAQYGSNPYHNSVHAADVMLGVHLFLVRFNLRSRLTEEQLLAALLAALVHDFNHPGTNNAHECKVISRRAILHSDQSVLEHHHLASAFELMRHRELNVLRCLSPTQYSEVRTLMIDMVLHTDLAKHFDFVQQLESWQYRGYAAFKEAESRAASFKSVATAGTDANLSTPRSSRADVRPDLLRASSIAG
;
A
#
# COMPACT_ATOMS: atom_id res chain seq x y z
N GLY A 1 -7.35 27.88 -17.68
CA GLY A 1 -6.21 27.03 -17.35
C GLY A 1 -6.00 27.14 -15.86
N SER A 2 -6.05 26.02 -15.13
CA SER A 2 -5.76 26.05 -13.69
C SER A 2 -4.29 26.40 -13.49
N ALA A 3 -3.98 27.28 -12.54
CA ALA A 3 -2.60 27.58 -12.17
C ALA A 3 -1.94 26.30 -11.65
N VAL A 4 -0.74 25.98 -12.13
CA VAL A 4 0.03 24.85 -11.61
C VAL A 4 0.47 25.20 -10.19
N VAL A 5 0.28 24.29 -9.24
CA VAL A 5 0.71 24.47 -7.85
C VAL A 5 2.22 24.72 -7.81
N SER A 6 2.64 25.75 -7.08
CA SER A 6 4.06 26.08 -6.91
C SER A 6 4.47 25.95 -5.44
N ALA A 7 5.25 24.92 -5.12
CA ALA A 7 5.80 24.73 -3.79
C ALA A 7 7.14 25.46 -3.61
N SER A 8 7.28 26.17 -2.49
CA SER A 8 8.53 26.84 -2.07
C SER A 8 9.64 25.84 -1.76
N ALA A 9 10.89 26.31 -1.76
CA ALA A 9 12.04 25.48 -1.40
C ALA A 9 11.95 24.92 0.03
N ASN A 10 11.39 25.71 0.97
CA ASN A 10 11.19 25.27 2.35
C ASN A 10 10.16 24.14 2.44
N GLN A 11 9.02 24.26 1.74
CA GLN A 11 7.99 23.22 1.70
C GLN A 11 8.54 21.90 1.14
N ARG A 12 9.31 21.97 0.05
CA ARG A 12 9.97 20.80 -0.53
C ARG A 12 10.98 20.16 0.43
N CYS A 13 11.75 20.98 1.15
CA CYS A 13 12.70 20.48 2.14
C CYS A 13 12.00 19.74 3.29
N LEU A 14 10.86 20.25 3.78
CA LEU A 14 10.07 19.59 4.82
C LEU A 14 9.56 18.22 4.39
N VAL A 15 8.96 18.14 3.20
CA VAL A 15 8.46 16.87 2.64
C VAL A 15 9.60 15.89 2.40
N LYS A 16 10.73 16.36 1.86
CA LYS A 16 11.93 15.54 1.67
C LYS A 16 12.46 14.96 2.98
N ASN A 17 12.49 15.77 4.04
CA ASN A 17 12.89 15.29 5.37
C ASN A 17 11.92 14.24 5.91
N ALA A 18 10.62 14.41 5.69
CA ALA A 18 9.60 13.43 6.09
C ALA A 18 9.81 12.09 5.39
N VAL A 19 10.01 12.09 4.06
CA VAL A 19 10.33 10.90 3.25
C VAL A 19 11.61 10.22 3.77
N GLN A 20 12.68 10.99 3.98
CA GLN A 20 13.98 10.45 4.40
C GLN A 20 14.01 9.96 5.86
N SER A 21 13.16 10.51 6.74
CA SER A 21 13.12 10.13 8.15
C SER A 21 12.71 8.67 8.36
N LEU A 22 11.98 8.10 7.39
CA LEU A 22 11.37 6.77 7.48
C LEU A 22 10.57 6.57 8.78
N SER A 23 9.95 7.63 9.29
CA SER A 23 9.22 7.61 10.56
C SER A 23 7.73 7.31 10.33
N TRP A 24 7.22 6.27 11.00
CA TRP A 24 5.77 6.02 11.11
C TRP A 24 5.03 7.07 11.96
N ARG A 25 5.77 7.99 12.59
CA ARG A 25 5.20 9.07 13.40
C ARG A 25 5.09 10.39 12.65
N THR A 26 5.38 10.39 11.35
CA THR A 26 5.21 11.58 10.52
C THR A 26 3.72 11.97 10.52
N ASP A 27 3.43 13.19 10.97
CA ASP A 27 2.07 13.73 10.95
C ASP A 27 1.82 14.38 9.58
N VAL A 28 0.96 13.74 8.78
CA VAL A 28 0.63 14.20 7.43
C VAL A 28 -0.28 15.43 7.48
N PHE A 29 -1.03 15.66 8.56
CA PHE A 29 -1.81 16.89 8.73
C PHE A 29 -0.91 18.09 9.03
N GLU A 30 0.14 17.91 9.85
CA GLU A 30 1.14 18.97 10.05
C GLU A 30 1.90 19.29 8.76
N LEU A 31 2.24 18.27 7.97
CA LEU A 31 2.82 18.46 6.63
C LEU A 31 1.87 19.19 5.68
N ASP A 32 0.59 18.85 5.68
CA ASP A 32 -0.44 19.55 4.89
C ASP A 32 -0.55 21.02 5.26
N ALA A 33 -0.63 21.32 6.56
CA ALA A 33 -0.63 22.69 7.06
C ALA A 33 0.65 23.46 6.65
N ALA A 34 1.82 22.81 6.74
CA ALA A 34 3.09 23.41 6.35
C ALA A 34 3.26 23.58 4.83
N THR A 35 2.44 22.89 4.04
CA THR A 35 2.45 22.93 2.56
C THR A 35 1.27 23.71 1.99
N ASP A 36 0.57 24.49 2.82
CA ASP A 36 -0.59 25.28 2.42
C ASP A 36 -1.72 24.45 1.77
N GLY A 37 -1.90 23.20 2.22
CA GLY A 37 -2.93 22.29 1.69
C GLY A 37 -2.50 21.50 0.44
N HIS A 38 -1.19 21.47 0.13
CA HIS A 38 -0.64 20.85 -1.08
C HIS A 38 0.27 19.64 -0.77
N VAL A 39 0.04 18.93 0.33
CA VAL A 39 0.91 17.79 0.71
C VAL A 39 0.88 16.69 -0.34
N CYS A 40 -0.28 16.41 -0.94
CA CYS A 40 -0.43 15.33 -1.92
C CYS A 40 0.40 15.61 -3.18
N PHE A 41 0.32 16.84 -3.70
CA PHE A 41 1.16 17.28 -4.82
C PHE A 41 2.65 17.17 -4.51
N ILE A 42 3.10 17.75 -3.39
CA ILE A 42 4.55 17.85 -3.11
C ILE A 42 5.14 16.50 -2.76
N LEU A 43 4.42 15.70 -1.95
CA LEU A 43 4.85 14.36 -1.56
C LEU A 43 4.92 13.41 -2.75
N ALA A 44 3.93 13.46 -3.66
CA ALA A 44 3.95 12.59 -4.83
C ALA A 44 5.15 12.90 -5.75
N GLU A 45 5.43 14.19 -6.00
CA GLU A 45 6.60 14.60 -6.78
C GLU A 45 7.91 14.18 -6.09
N GLU A 46 8.04 14.41 -4.78
CA GLU A 46 9.24 14.03 -4.01
C GLU A 46 9.44 12.51 -3.96
N LEU A 47 8.39 11.70 -3.81
CA LEU A 47 8.52 10.24 -3.79
C LEU A 47 8.96 9.69 -5.15
N LEU A 48 8.40 10.21 -6.26
CA LEU A 48 8.83 9.81 -7.60
C LEU A 48 10.29 10.19 -7.87
N GLU A 49 10.71 11.37 -7.41
CA GLU A 49 12.11 11.83 -7.50
C GLU A 49 13.04 10.99 -6.61
N HIS A 50 12.67 10.76 -5.35
CA HIS A 50 13.44 10.01 -4.35
C HIS A 50 13.77 8.59 -4.82
N HIS A 51 12.83 7.94 -5.53
CA HIS A 51 13.03 6.61 -6.09
C HIS A 51 13.65 6.62 -7.50
N GLY A 52 13.99 7.79 -8.06
CA GLY A 52 14.59 7.93 -9.39
C GLY A 52 13.64 7.63 -10.55
N LEU A 53 12.33 7.57 -10.30
CA LEU A 53 11.33 7.13 -11.29
C LEU A 53 11.10 8.17 -12.39
N ILE A 54 11.24 9.45 -12.06
CA ILE A 54 11.11 10.55 -13.03
C ILE A 54 12.15 10.40 -14.13
N GLU A 55 13.43 10.25 -13.75
CA GLU A 55 14.53 10.03 -14.70
C GLU A 55 14.40 8.68 -15.41
N ARG A 56 14.15 7.59 -14.66
CA ARG A 56 14.08 6.22 -15.19
C ARG A 56 13.07 6.07 -16.34
N PHE A 57 11.91 6.70 -16.22
CA PHE A 57 10.82 6.58 -17.19
C PHE A 57 10.69 7.80 -18.12
N GLY A 58 11.58 8.79 -17.99
CA GLY A 58 11.51 10.03 -18.76
C GLY A 58 10.19 10.78 -18.53
N ILE A 59 9.70 10.82 -17.29
CA ILE A 59 8.46 11.51 -16.94
C ILE A 59 8.69 13.02 -17.10
N ASP A 60 7.92 13.64 -17.99
CA ASP A 60 7.96 15.09 -18.18
C ASP A 60 7.45 15.80 -16.92
N LEU A 61 8.32 16.55 -16.25
CA LEU A 61 8.01 17.21 -14.99
C LEU A 61 6.87 18.23 -15.11
N VAL A 62 6.68 18.85 -16.28
CA VAL A 62 5.55 19.76 -16.52
C VAL A 62 4.24 18.98 -16.58
N VAL A 63 4.24 17.81 -17.23
CA VAL A 63 3.07 16.92 -17.28
C VAL A 63 2.76 16.36 -15.90
N LEU A 64 3.77 15.90 -15.17
CA LEU A 64 3.61 15.42 -13.81
C LEU A 64 2.94 16.48 -12.92
N ARG A 65 3.46 17.70 -12.92
CA ARG A 65 2.89 18.80 -12.12
C ARG A 65 1.47 19.15 -12.52
N ARG A 66 1.15 19.14 -13.82
CA ARG A 66 -0.23 19.37 -14.28
C ARG A 66 -1.17 18.26 -13.85
N PHE A 67 -0.74 17.01 -13.96
CA PHE A 67 -1.48 15.84 -13.47
C PHE A 67 -1.75 15.95 -11.97
N LEU A 68 -0.70 16.14 -11.16
CA LEU A 68 -0.80 16.24 -9.70
C LEU A 68 -1.70 17.41 -9.27
N SER A 69 -1.54 18.59 -9.89
CA SER A 69 -2.41 19.74 -9.58
C SER A 69 -3.88 19.47 -9.92
N SER A 70 -4.15 18.77 -11.03
CA SER A 70 -5.52 18.46 -11.46
C SER A 70 -6.14 17.35 -10.60
N LEU A 71 -5.34 16.38 -10.17
CA LEU A 71 -5.76 15.28 -9.30
C LEU A 71 -6.06 15.79 -7.89
N GLU A 72 -5.16 16.57 -7.29
CA GLU A 72 -5.34 17.11 -5.93
C GLU A 72 -6.60 17.97 -5.83
N ALA A 73 -6.84 18.85 -6.82
CA ALA A 73 -8.03 19.68 -6.88
C ALA A 73 -9.35 18.89 -6.98
N GLN A 74 -9.31 17.65 -7.45
CA GLN A 74 -10.49 16.79 -7.65
C GLN A 74 -10.70 15.77 -6.52
N TYR A 75 -9.79 15.67 -5.55
CA TYR A 75 -10.04 14.90 -4.31
C TYR A 75 -11.14 15.54 -3.45
N GLY A 76 -11.34 16.85 -3.58
CA GLY A 76 -12.42 17.57 -2.91
C GLY A 76 -12.22 17.71 -1.40
N SER A 77 -13.28 18.16 -0.72
CA SER A 77 -13.25 18.55 0.70
C SER A 77 -13.94 17.52 1.62
N ASN A 78 -13.94 16.24 1.25
CA ASN A 78 -14.46 15.21 2.14
C ASN A 78 -13.70 15.21 3.47
N PRO A 79 -14.34 14.95 4.62
CA PRO A 79 -13.65 14.94 5.91
C PRO A 79 -12.52 13.89 6.00
N TYR A 80 -12.65 12.79 5.25
CA TYR A 80 -11.69 11.68 5.28
C TYR A 80 -11.09 11.38 3.88
N HIS A 81 -11.91 10.99 2.91
CA HIS A 81 -11.45 10.64 1.55
C HIS A 81 -11.08 11.88 0.71
N ASN A 82 -9.99 12.54 1.09
CA ASN A 82 -9.45 13.77 0.50
C ASN A 82 -7.97 13.60 0.12
N SER A 83 -7.34 14.66 -0.37
CA SER A 83 -5.94 14.64 -0.82
C SER A 83 -4.95 14.31 0.30
N VAL A 84 -5.23 14.71 1.55
CA VAL A 84 -4.39 14.40 2.72
C VAL A 84 -4.40 12.89 2.98
N HIS A 85 -5.55 12.22 2.86
CA HIS A 85 -5.62 10.77 2.96
C HIS A 85 -4.82 10.07 1.87
N ALA A 86 -4.90 10.55 0.62
CA ALA A 86 -4.09 10.00 -0.46
C ALA A 86 -2.59 10.14 -0.20
N ALA A 87 -2.16 11.29 0.33
CA ALA A 87 -0.77 11.53 0.72
C ALA A 87 -0.32 10.60 1.84
N ASP A 88 -1.15 10.39 2.86
CA ASP A 88 -0.87 9.49 3.98
C ASP A 88 -0.70 8.03 3.52
N VAL A 89 -1.62 7.53 2.69
CA VAL A 89 -1.52 6.17 2.13
C VAL A 89 -0.26 6.03 1.26
N MET A 90 0.05 7.03 0.43
CA MET A 90 1.25 7.01 -0.41
C MET A 90 2.54 7.02 0.41
N LEU A 91 2.62 7.82 1.48
CA LEU A 91 3.73 7.80 2.43
C LEU A 91 3.82 6.44 3.14
N GLY A 92 2.70 5.88 3.58
CA GLY A 92 2.62 4.58 4.22
C GLY A 92 3.16 3.45 3.34
N VAL A 93 2.82 3.44 2.04
CA VAL A 93 3.38 2.51 1.06
C VAL A 93 4.89 2.67 0.96
N HIS A 94 5.40 3.90 0.87
CA HIS A 94 6.85 4.15 0.86
C HIS A 94 7.54 3.62 2.12
N LEU A 95 7.03 3.95 3.30
CA LEU A 95 7.58 3.52 4.58
C LEU A 95 7.59 2.00 4.70
N PHE A 96 6.50 1.34 4.30
CA PHE A 96 6.40 -0.12 4.29
C PHE A 96 7.46 -0.73 3.39
N LEU A 97 7.58 -0.24 2.15
CA LEU A 97 8.52 -0.80 1.17
C LEU A 97 9.98 -0.65 1.61
N VAL A 98 10.35 0.52 2.16
CA VAL A 98 11.75 0.81 2.51
C VAL A 98 12.13 0.18 3.86
N ARG A 99 11.31 0.32 4.90
CA ARG A 99 11.66 -0.19 6.24
C ARG A 99 11.73 -1.72 6.31
N PHE A 100 10.92 -2.41 5.51
CA PHE A 100 10.93 -3.87 5.44
C PHE A 100 11.84 -4.42 4.33
N ASN A 101 12.66 -3.56 3.70
CA ASN A 101 13.58 -3.92 2.63
C ASN A 101 12.89 -4.68 1.47
N LEU A 102 11.66 -4.27 1.14
CA LEU A 102 10.87 -4.83 0.04
C LEU A 102 11.11 -4.05 -1.27
N ARG A 103 11.56 -2.79 -1.18
CA ARG A 103 11.93 -1.97 -2.34
C ARG A 103 12.92 -2.66 -3.28
N SER A 104 13.88 -3.42 -2.75
CA SER A 104 14.89 -4.15 -3.52
C SER A 104 14.34 -5.38 -4.26
N ARG A 105 13.09 -5.79 -3.97
CA ARG A 105 12.41 -6.92 -4.60
C ARG A 105 11.43 -6.49 -5.70
N LEU A 106 11.20 -5.19 -5.85
CA LEU A 106 10.30 -4.64 -6.85
C LEU A 106 11.07 -4.16 -8.08
N THR A 107 10.50 -4.37 -9.26
CA THR A 107 10.91 -3.65 -10.46
C THR A 107 10.54 -2.17 -10.35
N GLU A 108 11.14 -1.34 -11.20
CA GLU A 108 10.79 0.09 -11.24
C GLU A 108 9.34 0.30 -11.71
N GLU A 109 8.84 -0.56 -12.61
CA GLU A 109 7.44 -0.58 -13.06
C GLU A 109 6.48 -0.91 -11.91
N GLN A 110 6.82 -1.91 -11.09
CA GLN A 110 6.03 -2.29 -9.91
C GLN A 110 5.99 -1.18 -8.86
N LEU A 111 7.12 -0.52 -8.63
CA LEU A 111 7.18 0.60 -7.70
C LEU A 111 6.39 1.80 -8.20
N LEU A 112 6.54 2.16 -9.48
CA LEU A 112 5.77 3.22 -10.10
C LEU A 112 4.27 2.94 -9.98
N ALA A 113 3.85 1.71 -10.30
CA ALA A 113 2.47 1.30 -10.17
C ALA A 113 1.97 1.40 -8.73
N ALA A 114 2.77 0.98 -7.73
CA ALA A 114 2.36 1.01 -6.33
C ALA A 114 2.18 2.44 -5.80
N LEU A 115 3.11 3.33 -6.14
CA LEU A 115 3.03 4.75 -5.75
C LEU A 115 1.86 5.46 -6.45
N LEU A 116 1.65 5.22 -7.75
CA LEU A 116 0.53 5.81 -8.47
C LEU A 116 -0.82 5.22 -8.05
N ALA A 117 -0.88 3.92 -7.75
CA ALA A 117 -2.10 3.27 -7.23
C ALA A 117 -2.49 3.88 -5.87
N ALA A 118 -1.53 4.01 -4.95
CA ALA A 118 -1.77 4.67 -3.66
C ALA A 118 -2.28 6.12 -3.83
N LEU A 119 -1.68 6.86 -4.76
CA LEU A 119 -2.06 8.24 -5.07
C LEU A 119 -3.49 8.37 -5.64
N VAL A 120 -4.00 7.36 -6.36
CA VAL A 120 -5.31 7.42 -7.03
C VAL A 120 -6.39 6.56 -6.38
N HIS A 121 -6.08 5.81 -5.32
CA HIS A 121 -6.95 4.72 -4.84
C HIS A 121 -8.35 5.19 -4.43
N ASP A 122 -8.45 6.42 -3.92
CA ASP A 122 -9.68 7.10 -3.52
C ASP A 122 -9.99 8.34 -4.38
N PHE A 123 -9.45 8.41 -5.59
CA PHE A 123 -9.55 9.61 -6.41
C PHE A 123 -11.01 9.92 -6.79
N ASN A 124 -11.45 11.18 -6.62
CA ASN A 124 -12.81 11.64 -6.93
C ASN A 124 -13.90 10.91 -6.10
N HIS A 125 -13.58 10.61 -4.83
CA HIS A 125 -14.50 9.93 -3.92
C HIS A 125 -15.73 10.81 -3.56
N PRO A 126 -16.97 10.27 -3.61
CA PRO A 126 -18.20 11.05 -3.38
C PRO A 126 -18.55 11.27 -1.90
N GLY A 127 -17.82 10.64 -0.98
CA GLY A 127 -18.10 10.69 0.47
C GLY A 127 -19.17 9.70 0.94
N THR A 128 -19.59 8.79 0.05
CA THR A 128 -20.51 7.67 0.32
C THR A 128 -19.73 6.34 0.24
N ASN A 129 -20.36 5.22 0.58
CA ASN A 129 -19.74 3.89 0.45
C ASN A 129 -20.44 3.04 -0.64
N ASN A 130 -19.82 1.91 -1.01
CA ASN A 130 -20.36 0.99 -2.02
C ASN A 130 -21.81 0.57 -1.74
N ALA A 131 -22.15 0.26 -0.48
CA ALA A 131 -23.51 -0.14 -0.08
C ALA A 131 -24.54 0.97 -0.33
N HIS A 132 -24.19 2.22 -0.05
CA HIS A 132 -25.04 3.38 -0.35
C HIS A 132 -25.23 3.54 -1.86
N GLU A 133 -24.17 3.48 -2.65
CA GLU A 133 -24.22 3.61 -4.12
C GLU A 133 -25.15 2.57 -4.75
N CYS A 134 -25.04 1.30 -4.33
CA CYS A 134 -25.93 0.23 -4.80
C CYS A 134 -27.38 0.45 -4.33
N LYS A 135 -27.59 0.83 -3.07
CA LYS A 135 -28.93 1.07 -2.51
C LYS A 135 -29.69 2.15 -3.26
N VAL A 136 -29.02 3.22 -3.67
CA VAL A 136 -29.65 4.33 -4.41
C VAL A 136 -29.61 4.13 -5.93
N ILE A 137 -29.10 2.99 -6.41
CA ILE A 137 -28.95 2.66 -7.84
C ILE A 137 -28.22 3.80 -8.56
N SER A 138 -27.10 4.23 -7.99
CA SER A 138 -26.34 5.35 -8.55
C SER A 138 -25.84 5.01 -9.96
N ARG A 139 -25.52 6.04 -10.76
CA ARG A 139 -24.94 5.83 -12.10
C ARG A 139 -23.65 4.99 -12.03
N ARG A 140 -22.83 5.15 -10.98
CA ARG A 140 -21.61 4.36 -10.78
C ARG A 140 -21.94 2.90 -10.49
N ALA A 141 -22.93 2.64 -9.63
CA ALA A 141 -23.38 1.29 -9.32
C ALA A 141 -23.86 0.55 -10.58
N ILE A 142 -24.65 1.23 -11.42
CA ILE A 142 -25.10 0.68 -12.72
C ILE A 142 -23.90 0.38 -13.65
N LEU A 143 -22.94 1.31 -13.76
CA LEU A 143 -21.78 1.14 -14.66
C LEU A 143 -20.86 -0.01 -14.25
N HIS A 144 -20.78 -0.30 -12.95
CA HIS A 144 -19.89 -1.31 -12.40
C HIS A 144 -20.63 -2.56 -11.92
N SER A 145 -21.91 -2.71 -12.28
CA SER A 145 -22.75 -3.86 -11.94
C SER A 145 -22.66 -4.24 -10.45
N ASP A 146 -22.69 -3.22 -9.59
CA ASP A 146 -22.57 -3.34 -8.13
C ASP A 146 -21.25 -3.97 -7.60
N GLN A 147 -20.23 -4.15 -8.45
CA GLN A 147 -18.94 -4.72 -8.09
C GLN A 147 -17.90 -3.62 -7.84
N SER A 148 -17.34 -3.55 -6.63
CA SER A 148 -16.28 -2.59 -6.24
C SER A 148 -16.51 -1.20 -6.85
N VAL A 149 -17.71 -0.66 -6.59
CA VAL A 149 -18.29 0.46 -7.35
C VAL A 149 -17.40 1.70 -7.29
N LEU A 150 -16.89 2.01 -6.10
CA LEU A 150 -16.03 3.16 -5.86
C LEU A 150 -14.62 2.91 -6.37
N GLU A 151 -14.04 1.73 -6.15
CA GLU A 151 -12.69 1.39 -6.63
C GLU A 151 -12.59 1.45 -8.15
N HIS A 152 -13.60 0.95 -8.86
CA HIS A 152 -13.68 1.12 -10.32
C HIS A 152 -13.87 2.59 -10.73
N HIS A 153 -14.63 3.37 -9.98
CA HIS A 153 -14.82 4.80 -10.23
C HIS A 153 -13.52 5.60 -10.04
N HIS A 154 -12.72 5.27 -9.03
CA HIS A 154 -11.41 5.89 -8.78
C HIS A 154 -10.44 5.63 -9.96
N LEU A 155 -10.32 4.38 -10.39
CA LEU A 155 -9.54 3.99 -11.56
C LEU A 155 -10.02 4.67 -12.85
N ALA A 156 -11.34 4.64 -13.09
CA ALA A 156 -11.93 5.26 -14.28
C ALA A 156 -11.64 6.77 -14.31
N SER A 157 -11.81 7.46 -13.17
CA SER A 157 -11.51 8.89 -13.04
C SER A 157 -10.03 9.18 -13.30
N ALA A 158 -9.12 8.38 -12.73
CA ALA A 158 -7.68 8.57 -12.91
C ALA A 158 -7.24 8.37 -14.36
N PHE A 159 -7.73 7.32 -15.01
CA PHE A 159 -7.40 7.05 -16.41
C PHE A 159 -8.08 8.00 -17.39
N GLU A 160 -9.28 8.51 -17.07
CA GLU A 160 -9.91 9.59 -17.84
C GLU A 160 -9.05 10.85 -17.80
N LEU A 161 -8.51 11.21 -16.64
CA LEU A 161 -7.57 12.33 -16.51
C LEU A 161 -6.33 12.12 -17.41
N MET A 162 -5.77 10.90 -17.42
CA MET A 162 -4.63 10.52 -18.24
C MET A 162 -4.93 10.36 -19.74
N ARG A 163 -6.20 10.46 -20.19
CA ARG A 163 -6.48 10.54 -21.64
C ARG A 163 -5.98 11.84 -22.25
N HIS A 164 -5.88 12.90 -21.45
CA HIS A 164 -5.31 14.18 -21.86
C HIS A 164 -3.78 14.09 -21.90
N ARG A 165 -3.16 14.33 -23.07
CA ARG A 165 -1.71 14.14 -23.27
C ARG A 165 -0.85 15.01 -22.36
N GLU A 166 -1.37 16.15 -21.93
CA GLU A 166 -0.78 17.10 -21.01
C GLU A 166 -0.93 16.74 -19.53
N LEU A 167 -1.72 15.70 -19.21
CA LEU A 167 -1.92 15.12 -17.88
C LEU A 167 -1.50 13.64 -17.81
N ASN A 168 -1.09 13.05 -18.93
CA ASN A 168 -0.73 11.64 -18.97
C ASN A 168 0.71 11.40 -18.48
N VAL A 169 0.86 11.09 -17.20
CA VAL A 169 2.15 10.75 -16.58
C VAL A 169 2.79 9.47 -17.12
N LEU A 170 1.99 8.60 -17.75
CA LEU A 170 2.44 7.33 -18.33
C LEU A 170 2.81 7.45 -19.81
N ARG A 171 2.71 8.64 -20.42
CA ARG A 171 2.84 8.82 -21.88
C ARG A 171 4.21 8.47 -22.46
N CYS A 172 5.25 8.48 -21.62
CA CYS A 172 6.63 8.19 -22.02
C CYS A 172 6.98 6.70 -21.88
N LEU A 173 6.10 5.89 -21.28
CA LEU A 173 6.31 4.46 -21.14
C LEU A 173 6.22 3.76 -22.50
N SER A 174 7.02 2.71 -22.68
CA SER A 174 6.83 1.79 -23.80
C SER A 174 5.46 1.08 -23.68
N PRO A 175 4.90 0.54 -24.78
CA PRO A 175 3.61 -0.16 -24.73
C PRO A 175 3.57 -1.30 -23.70
N THR A 176 4.67 -2.06 -23.56
CA THR A 176 4.80 -3.13 -22.57
C THR A 176 4.77 -2.59 -21.14
N GLN A 177 5.57 -1.56 -20.86
CA GLN A 177 5.59 -0.92 -19.54
C GLN A 177 4.25 -0.29 -19.18
N TYR A 178 3.60 0.39 -20.13
CA TYR A 178 2.26 0.95 -19.92
C TYR A 178 1.26 -0.15 -19.56
N SER A 179 1.27 -1.27 -20.30
CA SER A 179 0.38 -2.40 -20.03
C SER A 179 0.62 -3.00 -18.64
N GLU A 180 1.88 -3.18 -18.26
CA GLU A 180 2.26 -3.70 -16.94
C GLU A 180 1.82 -2.77 -15.81
N VAL A 181 2.26 -1.50 -15.86
CA VAL A 181 1.93 -0.49 -14.84
C VAL A 181 0.43 -0.31 -14.70
N ARG A 182 -0.31 -0.24 -15.83
CA ARG A 182 -1.76 -0.12 -15.83
C ARG A 182 -2.42 -1.33 -15.17
N THR A 183 -1.98 -2.54 -15.49
CA THR A 183 -2.56 -3.78 -14.92
C THR A 183 -2.34 -3.81 -13.41
N LEU A 184 -1.11 -3.53 -12.97
CA LEU A 184 -0.76 -3.47 -11.55
C LEU A 184 -1.56 -2.40 -10.80
N MET A 185 -1.74 -1.21 -11.38
CA MET A 185 -2.58 -0.16 -10.77
C MET A 185 -4.03 -0.61 -10.62
N ILE A 186 -4.61 -1.24 -11.66
CA ILE A 186 -5.98 -1.77 -11.61
C ILE A 186 -6.09 -2.80 -10.48
N ASP A 187 -5.18 -3.77 -10.45
CA ASP A 187 -5.19 -4.84 -9.45
C ASP A 187 -5.08 -4.26 -8.04
N MET A 188 -4.11 -3.36 -7.79
CA MET A 188 -3.90 -2.79 -6.45
C MET A 188 -5.10 -1.99 -5.94
N VAL A 189 -5.69 -1.12 -6.78
CA VAL A 189 -6.85 -0.31 -6.35
C VAL A 189 -8.10 -1.20 -6.17
N LEU A 190 -8.32 -2.21 -7.01
CA LEU A 190 -9.46 -3.12 -6.80
C LEU A 190 -9.36 -3.99 -5.54
N HIS A 191 -8.16 -4.11 -4.97
CA HIS A 191 -7.91 -4.81 -3.70
C HIS A 191 -8.00 -3.89 -2.47
N THR A 192 -8.23 -2.58 -2.63
CA THR A 192 -8.55 -1.68 -1.51
C THR A 192 -10.02 -1.74 -1.10
N ASP A 193 -10.86 -2.44 -1.87
CA ASP A 193 -12.26 -2.73 -1.51
C ASP A 193 -12.30 -3.50 -0.18
N LEU A 194 -12.79 -2.83 0.86
CA LEU A 194 -12.84 -3.39 2.21
C LEU A 194 -13.69 -4.66 2.29
N ALA A 195 -14.68 -4.85 1.40
CA ALA A 195 -15.44 -6.10 1.37
C ALA A 195 -14.54 -7.30 1.02
N LYS A 196 -13.58 -7.10 0.10
CA LYS A 196 -12.59 -8.12 -0.26
C LYS A 196 -11.46 -8.24 0.76
N HIS A 197 -11.17 -7.16 1.50
CA HIS A 197 -10.18 -7.18 2.57
C HIS A 197 -10.52 -8.20 3.67
N PHE A 198 -11.80 -8.30 4.07
CA PHE A 198 -12.24 -9.31 5.04
C PHE A 198 -12.01 -10.74 4.55
N ASP A 199 -12.20 -11.01 3.26
CA ASP A 199 -11.91 -12.32 2.67
C ASP A 199 -10.40 -12.61 2.67
N PHE A 200 -9.57 -11.58 2.45
CA PHE A 200 -8.12 -11.71 2.48
C PHE A 200 -7.57 -11.95 3.90
N VAL A 201 -8.06 -11.23 4.92
CA VAL A 201 -7.65 -11.44 6.33
C VAL A 201 -8.00 -12.85 6.79
N GLN A 202 -9.20 -13.34 6.48
CA GLN A 202 -9.59 -14.72 6.78
C GLN A 202 -8.68 -15.73 6.08
N GLN A 203 -8.28 -15.47 4.84
CA GLN A 203 -7.32 -16.31 4.13
C GLN A 203 -5.94 -16.31 4.80
N LEU A 204 -5.43 -15.14 5.21
CA LEU A 204 -4.16 -15.02 5.92
C LEU A 204 -4.18 -15.76 7.27
N GLU A 205 -5.25 -15.62 8.05
CA GLU A 205 -5.42 -16.36 9.31
C GLU A 205 -5.41 -17.87 9.05
N SER A 206 -6.10 -18.32 7.99
CA SER A 206 -6.10 -19.72 7.59
C SER A 206 -4.71 -20.22 7.18
N TRP A 207 -3.91 -19.39 6.50
CA TRP A 207 -2.55 -19.73 6.09
C TRP A 207 -1.59 -19.76 7.27
N GLN A 208 -1.73 -18.82 8.22
CA GLN A 208 -0.97 -18.83 9.47
C GLN A 208 -1.26 -20.10 10.27
N TYR A 209 -2.54 -20.48 10.40
CA TYR A 209 -2.94 -21.70 11.10
C TYR A 209 -2.37 -22.95 10.41
N ARG A 210 -2.47 -23.04 9.07
CA ARG A 210 -1.92 -24.17 8.29
C ARG A 210 -0.39 -24.24 8.39
N GLY A 211 0.30 -23.11 8.33
CA GLY A 211 1.75 -23.03 8.49
C GLY A 211 2.20 -23.51 9.88
N TYR A 212 1.48 -23.08 10.93
CA TYR A 212 1.73 -23.55 12.30
C TYR A 212 1.47 -25.04 12.48
N ALA A 213 0.38 -25.57 11.91
CA ALA A 213 0.05 -26.99 11.96
C ALA A 213 1.11 -27.85 11.23
N ALA A 214 1.52 -27.45 10.02
CA ALA A 214 2.55 -28.14 9.26
C ALA A 214 3.91 -28.14 9.99
N PHE A 215 4.25 -27.04 10.67
CA PHE A 215 5.44 -26.97 11.53
C PHE A 215 5.35 -27.97 12.70
N LYS A 216 4.20 -28.05 13.39
CA LYS A 216 3.98 -28.99 14.49
C LYS A 216 4.05 -30.45 14.05
N GLU A 217 3.52 -30.77 12.88
CA GLU A 217 3.63 -32.12 12.29
C GLU A 217 5.07 -32.47 11.90
N ALA A 218 5.83 -31.52 11.35
CA ALA A 218 7.24 -31.72 11.05
C ALA A 218 8.07 -31.92 12.34
N GLU A 219 7.79 -31.15 13.39
CA GLU A 219 8.41 -31.28 14.71
C GLU A 219 8.11 -32.66 15.34
N SER A 220 6.85 -33.10 15.30
CA SER A 220 6.44 -34.41 15.80
C SER A 220 7.09 -35.57 15.03
N ARG A 221 7.15 -35.48 13.69
CA ARG A 221 7.86 -36.47 12.86
C ARG A 221 9.37 -36.51 13.15
N ALA A 222 10.00 -35.34 13.33
CA ALA A 222 11.42 -35.26 13.68
C ALA A 222 11.70 -35.83 15.08
N ALA A 223 10.80 -35.61 16.05
CA ALA A 223 10.88 -36.21 17.38
C ALA A 223 10.71 -37.73 17.36
N SER A 224 9.76 -38.25 16.55
CA SER A 224 9.57 -39.68 16.35
C SER A 224 10.76 -40.34 15.62
N PHE A 225 11.42 -39.63 14.71
CA PHE A 225 12.61 -40.15 14.04
C PHE A 225 13.82 -40.18 14.98
N LYS A 226 13.97 -39.18 15.85
CA LYS A 226 14.98 -39.18 16.92
C LYS A 226 14.76 -40.32 17.92
N SER A 227 13.52 -40.59 18.32
CA SER A 227 13.23 -41.67 19.29
C SER A 227 13.53 -43.08 18.72
N VAL A 228 13.26 -43.29 17.42
CA VAL A 228 13.62 -44.53 16.71
C VAL A 228 15.15 -44.67 16.56
N ALA A 229 15.86 -43.57 16.30
CA ALA A 229 17.32 -43.58 16.21
C ALA A 229 18.00 -43.87 17.57
N THR A 230 17.46 -43.34 18.68
CA THR A 230 17.95 -43.65 20.04
C THR A 230 17.59 -45.06 20.50
N ALA A 231 16.44 -45.61 20.09
CA ALA A 231 16.07 -47.00 20.41
C ALA A 231 16.99 -48.04 19.75
N GLY A 232 17.74 -47.67 18.71
CA GLY A 232 18.75 -48.51 18.08
C GLY A 232 20.15 -48.42 18.71
N THR A 233 20.37 -47.53 19.68
CA THR A 233 21.69 -47.27 20.26
C THR A 233 21.62 -47.11 21.78
N ASP A 234 21.27 -48.19 22.49
CA ASP A 234 21.50 -48.26 23.94
C ASP A 234 21.98 -49.67 24.34
N ALA A 235 23.28 -49.89 24.16
CA ALA A 235 24.09 -50.74 25.01
C ALA A 235 25.32 -49.92 25.47
N ASN A 236 25.38 -49.64 26.78
CA ASN A 236 26.45 -48.97 27.54
C ASN A 236 26.63 -47.46 27.23
N LEU A 237 26.39 -46.53 28.16
CA LEU A 237 27.15 -46.32 29.41
C LEU A 237 26.49 -45.21 30.29
N SER A 238 26.90 -45.20 31.56
CA SER A 238 26.35 -44.54 32.75
C SER A 238 26.46 -43.00 32.86
N THR A 239 25.46 -42.45 33.58
CA THR A 239 25.17 -41.09 34.14
C THR A 239 26.29 -40.36 34.94
N PRO A 240 26.20 -39.08 35.45
CA PRO A 240 24.99 -38.24 35.74
C PRO A 240 25.04 -36.66 35.65
N ARG A 241 23.82 -36.08 35.59
CA ARG A 241 23.23 -34.82 36.16
C ARG A 241 23.90 -33.41 36.12
N SER A 242 23.11 -32.44 35.63
CA SER A 242 22.59 -31.16 36.22
C SER A 242 22.58 -30.05 35.13
N SER A 243 21.72 -29.04 35.03
CA SER A 243 20.69 -28.42 35.89
C SER A 243 19.71 -27.62 35.01
N ARG A 244 18.44 -27.50 35.44
CA ARG A 244 17.38 -26.62 34.91
C ARG A 244 17.65 -25.13 35.15
N ALA A 245 17.22 -24.29 34.22
CA ALA A 245 16.61 -22.96 34.44
C ALA A 245 15.84 -22.57 33.16
N ASP A 246 14.52 -22.68 33.12
CA ASP A 246 13.51 -21.64 33.43
C ASP A 246 13.53 -20.42 32.48
N VAL A 247 12.57 -20.39 31.53
CA VAL A 247 11.96 -19.16 31.01
C VAL A 247 10.47 -19.41 30.81
N ARG A 248 9.64 -18.57 31.45
CA ARG A 248 8.16 -18.62 31.42
C ARG A 248 7.59 -18.09 30.08
N PRO A 249 6.44 -18.60 29.61
CA PRO A 249 5.70 -18.03 28.50
C PRO A 249 4.51 -17.22 29.01
N ASP A 250 4.53 -15.90 28.86
CA ASP A 250 3.35 -15.05 28.99
C ASP A 250 3.46 -13.92 27.97
N LEU A 251 2.61 -13.95 26.93
CA LEU A 251 2.06 -12.80 26.19
C LEU A 251 1.19 -13.33 25.02
N LEU A 252 0.08 -12.64 24.77
CA LEU A 252 -0.96 -12.87 23.74
C LEU A 252 -2.20 -13.68 24.17
N ARG A 253 -2.93 -13.15 25.14
CA ARG A 253 -4.40 -13.04 25.08
C ARG A 253 -4.76 -11.56 25.05
N ALA A 254 -5.31 -11.07 23.94
CA ALA A 254 -6.28 -9.97 23.88
C ALA A 254 -6.58 -9.59 22.42
N SER A 255 -7.73 -10.04 21.91
CA SER A 255 -8.58 -9.26 20.99
C SER A 255 -9.82 -10.09 20.59
N SER A 256 -10.68 -10.38 21.56
CA SER A 256 -12.13 -10.45 21.30
C SER A 256 -12.69 -9.13 21.81
N ILE A 257 -13.20 -8.29 20.93
CA ILE A 257 -14.23 -7.24 21.10
C ILE A 257 -14.19 -6.42 19.80
N ALA A 258 -15.13 -6.72 18.90
CA ALA A 258 -15.76 -5.80 17.95
C ALA A 258 -16.80 -6.62 17.18
N GLY A 259 -18.03 -6.61 17.72
CA GLY A 259 -19.25 -6.84 16.94
C GLY A 259 -19.83 -5.49 16.53
#